data_AF-W5W976-F1
#
_entry.id   AF-W5W976-F1
#
_cell.length_a   1.000
_cell.length_b   1.000
_cell.length_c   1.000
_cell.angle_alpha   90.00
_cell.angle_beta   90.00
_cell.angle_gamma   90.00
#
_symmetry.space_group_name_H-M   'P 1'
#
loop_
_entity.id
_entity.type
_entity.pdbx_description
1 polymer ?
#
loop_
_entity_poly.entity_id
_entity_poly.type
_entity_poly.pdbx_seq_one_letter_code
_entity_poly.pdbx_strand_id
1 'polypeptide(L)'
;MVHQRGEGWGEVSPGLRAFARLVTAIAVVTAYVALQLAVTAGVDLRARDRFRDAPTRAAAFVTALDRYADGDVSARAGIREGDAWFEDNAPSGESRSTVSSAAGDAQEGRISLAHGRVAGLAAQVEQDQAALDRDLGSSGMVALWWAVAAGVLVVPALWLRHRRRSGAAEIVDLVSRFTPRRPWWRRPVFLAASGAGYGLFAAGFFAVTMAQRQGYKLPVATQVLLLPCGLAALGAGFLVLRYSRPRSARGAAQALLADGREPVLYLRSFADDDSAARVEDGAPVNLHSREEQLAGALGAVGPVIAVGRPGEPLAHLGAARFYLPRDDWQPVVLRLMELSQLIVLRLGLGEGLWWEVEQARACQPARKLVLLAPGGQPGVAERLNRLLPVPSQLDQATAGDPWVSAVIVFDPEWTPQVQQVGASTKIRRGALARLVARANALALTSMSVHTSAYNVARAMKAALASVGVRKRTMAVRANMVLQVSLWKGLMLITALGLLGWLVFRALQLFGLG
;
A
#
# COMPACT_ATOMS: atom_id res chain seq x y z
N MET A 1 -5.18 -9.92 -51.87
CA MET A 1 -4.27 -9.59 -50.75
C MET A 1 -5.12 -9.17 -49.56
N VAL A 2 -5.57 -10.16 -48.77
CA VAL A 2 -6.37 -9.93 -47.56
C VAL A 2 -5.44 -10.12 -46.37
N HIS A 3 -5.33 -9.06 -45.59
CA HIS A 3 -4.43 -8.89 -44.47
C HIS A 3 -4.76 -9.91 -43.37
N GLN A 4 -3.85 -10.87 -43.13
CA GLN A 4 -3.79 -11.62 -41.89
C GLN A 4 -3.60 -10.62 -40.73
N ARG A 5 -4.68 -10.27 -40.04
CA ARG A 5 -4.59 -9.61 -38.73
C ARG A 5 -4.17 -10.65 -37.71
N GLY A 6 -3.05 -10.35 -37.06
CA GLY A 6 -2.36 -11.22 -36.13
C GLY A 6 -3.28 -11.84 -35.08
N GLU A 7 -3.01 -13.12 -34.85
CA GLU A 7 -3.50 -13.87 -33.71
C GLU A 7 -3.36 -13.05 -32.42
N GLY A 8 -4.44 -13.06 -31.62
CA GLY A 8 -4.52 -12.37 -30.34
C GLY A 8 -3.58 -13.00 -29.30
N TRP A 9 -2.32 -12.59 -29.31
CA TRP A 9 -1.37 -12.87 -28.25
C TRP A 9 -1.44 -11.78 -27.19
N GLY A 10 -2.31 -11.90 -26.18
CA GLY A 10 -2.44 -10.83 -25.18
C GLY A 10 -3.18 -11.06 -23.86
N GLU A 11 -4.00 -12.10 -23.69
CA GLU A 11 -4.62 -12.33 -22.36
C GLU A 11 -3.65 -13.05 -21.42
N VAL A 12 -2.82 -12.27 -20.71
CA VAL A 12 -2.05 -12.81 -19.59
C VAL A 12 -3.01 -13.39 -18.56
N SER A 13 -2.94 -14.71 -18.35
CA SER A 13 -3.84 -15.40 -17.42
C SER A 13 -3.82 -14.73 -16.03
N PRO A 14 -4.96 -14.70 -15.31
CA PRO A 14 -5.02 -14.16 -13.94
C PRO A 14 -3.92 -14.74 -13.02
N GLY A 15 -3.56 -16.02 -13.21
CA GLY A 15 -2.50 -16.71 -12.49
C GLY A 15 -1.11 -16.12 -12.71
N LEU A 16 -0.72 -15.87 -13.97
CA LEU A 16 0.59 -15.29 -14.28
C LEU A 16 0.75 -13.87 -13.71
N ARG A 17 -0.35 -13.10 -13.60
CA ARG A 17 -0.34 -11.77 -12.98
C ARG A 17 -0.21 -11.80 -11.47
N ALA A 18 -0.89 -12.72 -10.80
CA ALA A 18 -0.75 -12.93 -9.36
C ALA A 18 0.69 -13.35 -9.04
N PHE A 19 1.23 -14.30 -9.82
CA PHE A 19 2.63 -14.71 -9.78
C PHE A 19 3.57 -13.51 -9.98
N ALA A 20 3.34 -12.67 -10.99
CA ALA A 20 4.17 -11.51 -11.24
C ALA A 20 4.18 -10.49 -10.09
N ARG A 21 3.07 -10.30 -9.39
CA ARG A 21 3.01 -9.44 -8.19
C ARG A 21 3.76 -10.08 -7.03
N LEU A 22 3.61 -11.39 -6.84
CA LEU A 22 4.34 -12.14 -5.82
C LEU A 22 5.85 -12.08 -6.05
N VAL A 23 6.33 -12.35 -7.27
CA VAL A 23 7.75 -12.24 -7.64
C VAL A 23 8.30 -10.84 -7.38
N THR A 24 7.54 -9.79 -7.73
CA THR A 24 7.96 -8.41 -7.46
C THR A 24 8.04 -8.13 -5.95
N ALA A 25 7.07 -8.63 -5.17
CA ALA A 25 7.07 -8.44 -3.72
C ALA A 25 8.24 -9.18 -3.05
N ILE A 26 8.50 -10.44 -3.45
CA ILE A 26 9.63 -11.22 -2.97
C ILE A 26 10.94 -10.50 -3.34
N ALA A 27 11.10 -10.05 -4.60
CA ALA A 27 12.28 -9.32 -5.04
C ALA A 27 12.56 -8.08 -4.16
N VAL A 28 11.53 -7.32 -3.82
CA VAL A 28 11.66 -6.13 -2.95
C VAL A 28 12.08 -6.51 -1.53
N VAL A 29 11.47 -7.55 -0.95
CA VAL A 29 11.81 -8.02 0.40
C VAL A 29 13.24 -8.57 0.43
N THR A 30 13.60 -9.42 -0.53
CA THR A 30 14.95 -9.99 -0.67
C THR A 30 16.00 -8.89 -0.85
N ALA A 31 15.72 -7.88 -1.68
CA ALA A 31 16.62 -6.74 -1.85
C ALA A 31 16.78 -5.91 -0.57
N TYR A 32 15.70 -5.71 0.19
CA TYR A 32 15.75 -5.03 1.49
C TYR A 32 16.60 -5.81 2.51
N VAL A 33 16.41 -7.13 2.59
CA VAL A 33 17.20 -8.00 3.48
C VAL A 33 18.66 -8.02 3.07
N ALA A 34 18.96 -8.14 1.77
CA ALA A 34 20.33 -8.06 1.24
C ALA A 34 21.01 -6.75 1.63
N LEU A 35 20.29 -5.62 1.52
CA LEU A 35 20.82 -4.31 1.91
C LEU A 35 21.11 -4.21 3.41
N GLN A 36 20.23 -4.75 4.26
CA GLN A 36 20.45 -4.80 5.71
C GLN A 36 21.68 -5.63 6.10
N LEU A 37 21.85 -6.79 5.46
CA LEU A 37 23.01 -7.65 5.67
C LEU A 37 24.30 -7.01 5.16
N ALA A 38 24.25 -6.32 4.01
CA ALA A 38 25.39 -5.57 3.49
C ALA A 38 25.83 -4.44 4.43
N VAL A 39 24.88 -3.70 5.03
CA VAL A 39 25.18 -2.70 6.06
C VAL A 39 25.82 -3.36 7.29
N THR A 40 25.32 -4.52 7.71
CA THR A 40 25.89 -5.29 8.84
C THR A 40 27.33 -5.71 8.56
N ALA A 41 27.58 -6.33 7.41
CA ALA A 41 28.92 -6.72 7.00
C ALA A 41 29.88 -5.51 6.88
N GLY A 42 29.36 -4.34 6.48
CA GLY A 42 30.13 -3.10 6.48
C GLY A 42 30.50 -2.61 7.88
N VAL A 43 29.60 -2.76 8.86
CA VAL A 43 29.87 -2.43 10.27
C VAL A 43 30.92 -3.39 10.84
N ASP A 44 30.78 -4.69 10.58
CA ASP A 44 31.73 -5.72 11.02
C ASP A 44 33.12 -5.47 10.40
N LEU A 45 33.17 -5.09 9.12
CA LEU A 45 34.42 -4.73 8.44
C LEU A 45 35.10 -3.52 9.09
N ARG A 46 34.33 -2.48 9.43
CA ARG A 46 34.88 -1.31 10.16
C ARG A 46 35.37 -1.67 11.55
N ALA A 47 34.65 -2.53 12.27
CA ALA A 47 35.08 -2.99 13.60
C ALA A 47 36.42 -3.73 13.52
N ARG A 48 36.56 -4.62 12.54
CA ARG A 48 37.83 -5.30 12.23
C ARG A 48 38.95 -4.32 11.89
N ASP A 49 38.69 -3.36 10.99
CA ASP A 49 39.71 -2.40 10.55
C ASP A 49 40.18 -1.49 11.71
N ARG A 50 39.27 -1.07 12.59
CA ARG A 50 39.61 -0.29 13.81
C ARG A 50 40.47 -1.08 14.79
N PHE A 51 40.23 -2.37 14.91
CA PHE A 51 40.95 -3.26 15.84
C PHE A 51 42.18 -3.93 15.22
N ARG A 52 42.57 -3.53 14.01
CA ARG A 52 43.72 -4.10 13.29
C ARG A 52 45.06 -3.84 14.00
N ASP A 53 45.20 -2.65 14.59
CA ASP A 53 46.41 -2.22 15.32
C ASP A 53 46.39 -2.66 16.80
N ALA A 54 45.44 -3.51 17.22
CA ALA A 54 45.33 -3.95 18.61
C ALA A 54 46.59 -4.63 19.17
N PRO A 55 47.32 -5.49 18.43
CA PRO A 55 48.52 -6.14 18.96
C PRO A 55 49.62 -5.14 19.30
N THR A 56 49.81 -4.11 18.45
CA THR A 56 50.83 -3.07 18.69
C THR A 56 50.41 -2.15 19.84
N ARG A 57 49.12 -1.81 19.93
CA ARG A 57 48.56 -1.02 21.05
C ARG A 57 48.61 -1.78 22.39
N ALA A 58 48.34 -3.08 22.39
CA ALA A 58 48.47 -3.93 23.57
C ALA A 58 49.92 -3.99 24.06
N ALA A 59 50.88 -4.18 23.16
CA ALA A 59 52.30 -4.18 23.50
C ALA A 59 52.77 -2.83 24.06
N ALA A 60 52.31 -1.71 23.48
CA ALA A 60 52.60 -0.37 23.98
C ALA A 60 52.00 -0.13 25.38
N PHE A 61 50.78 -0.62 25.63
CA PHE A 61 50.13 -0.54 26.94
C PHE A 61 50.87 -1.33 28.02
N VAL A 62 51.29 -2.57 27.72
CA VAL A 62 52.13 -3.38 28.62
C VAL A 62 53.45 -2.68 28.91
N THR A 63 54.14 -2.17 27.89
CA THR A 63 55.41 -1.43 28.05
C THR A 63 55.25 -0.18 28.92
N ALA A 64 54.11 0.51 28.81
CA ALA A 64 53.82 1.68 29.64
C ALA A 64 53.57 1.29 31.11
N LEU A 65 52.95 0.14 31.36
CA LEU A 65 52.80 -0.41 32.72
C LEU A 65 54.14 -0.82 33.31
N ASP A 66 55.00 -1.47 32.54
CA ASP A 66 56.35 -1.89 32.98
C ASP A 66 57.18 -0.66 33.40
N ARG A 67 57.24 0.37 32.54
CA ARG A 67 57.94 1.63 32.85
C ARG A 67 57.38 2.32 34.10
N TYR A 68 56.06 2.31 34.25
CA TYR A 68 55.42 2.90 35.42
C TYR A 68 55.73 2.10 36.70
N ALA A 69 55.88 0.78 36.60
CA ALA A 69 56.35 -0.08 37.68
C ALA A 69 57.80 0.21 38.08
N ASP A 70 58.65 0.52 37.09
CA ASP A 70 60.05 0.91 37.28
C ASP A 70 60.23 2.35 37.83
N GLY A 71 59.13 3.05 38.10
CA GLY A 71 59.13 4.38 38.73
C GLY A 71 59.07 5.56 37.77
N ASP A 72 58.90 5.33 36.46
CA ASP A 72 58.72 6.41 35.49
C ASP A 72 57.28 6.94 35.49
N VAL A 73 57.07 8.04 36.21
CA VAL A 73 55.77 8.71 36.34
C VAL A 73 55.23 9.22 35.00
N SER A 74 56.09 9.48 34.00
CA SER A 74 55.65 9.94 32.67
C SER A 74 54.87 8.86 31.89
N ALA A 75 55.09 7.59 32.21
CA ALA A 75 54.42 6.46 31.57
C ALA A 75 52.91 6.39 31.87
N ARG A 76 52.44 7.09 32.92
CA ARG A 76 51.01 7.21 33.27
C ARG A 76 50.18 7.81 32.12
N ALA A 77 50.76 8.66 31.28
CA ALA A 77 50.09 9.19 30.10
C ALA A 77 49.83 8.09 29.05
N GLY A 78 50.80 7.20 28.83
CA GLY A 78 50.67 6.07 27.90
C GLY A 78 49.63 5.04 28.34
N ILE A 79 49.48 4.81 29.64
CA ILE A 79 48.42 3.93 30.19
C ILE A 79 47.03 4.51 29.88
N ARG A 80 46.83 5.82 30.08
CA ARG A 80 45.57 6.49 29.76
C ARG A 80 45.27 6.51 28.26
N GLU A 81 46.29 6.72 27.43
CA GLU A 81 46.13 6.68 25.98
C GLU A 81 45.73 5.27 25.50
N GLY A 82 46.36 4.23 26.06
CA GLY A 82 46.00 2.85 25.77
C GLY A 82 44.58 2.50 26.20
N ASP A 83 44.19 2.88 27.42
CA ASP A 83 42.83 2.67 27.94
C ASP A 83 41.77 3.33 27.05
N ALA A 84 41.95 4.63 26.74
CA ALA A 84 41.06 5.36 25.85
C ALA A 84 40.99 4.73 24.44
N TRP A 85 42.12 4.27 23.90
CA TRP A 85 42.13 3.63 22.59
C TRP A 85 41.33 2.32 22.58
N PHE A 86 41.50 1.46 23.60
CA PHE A 86 40.72 0.22 23.71
C PHE A 86 39.24 0.50 24.01
N GLU A 87 38.92 1.56 24.74
CA GLU A 87 37.54 2.00 24.95
C GLU A 87 36.85 2.40 23.63
N ASP A 88 37.57 3.11 22.75
CA ASP A 88 37.01 3.60 21.48
C ASP A 88 37.02 2.55 20.35
N ASN A 89 37.98 1.62 20.36
CA ASN A 89 38.26 0.75 19.21
C ASN A 89 38.08 -0.75 19.47
N ALA A 90 38.12 -1.21 20.72
CA ALA A 90 37.98 -2.64 21.01
C ALA A 90 36.51 -3.06 21.05
N PRO A 91 36.19 -4.28 20.56
CA PRO A 91 34.87 -4.85 20.73
C PRO A 91 34.53 -5.02 22.23
N SER A 92 33.26 -5.27 22.54
CA SER A 92 32.84 -5.67 23.89
C SER A 92 33.34 -7.09 24.19
N GLY A 93 34.64 -7.21 24.45
CA GLY A 93 35.38 -8.46 24.64
C GLY A 93 36.33 -8.41 25.84
N GLU A 94 37.10 -9.47 26.02
CA GLU A 94 38.00 -9.62 27.17
C GLU A 94 39.19 -8.65 27.13
N SER A 95 39.66 -8.26 25.94
CA SER A 95 40.80 -7.33 25.85
C SER A 95 40.43 -5.95 26.41
N ARG A 96 39.21 -5.48 26.11
CA ARG A 96 38.72 -4.17 26.57
C ARG A 96 38.55 -4.12 28.09
N SER A 97 37.94 -5.16 28.68
CA SER A 97 37.72 -5.22 30.12
C SER A 97 39.03 -5.36 30.90
N THR A 98 39.98 -6.11 30.35
CA THR A 98 41.31 -6.31 30.94
C THR A 98 42.13 -5.02 30.93
N VAL A 99 42.17 -4.30 29.82
CA VAL A 99 42.87 -3.01 29.73
C VAL A 99 42.25 -1.98 30.68
N SER A 100 40.93 -1.86 30.70
CA SER A 100 40.24 -0.91 31.59
C SER A 100 40.46 -1.23 33.06
N SER A 101 40.40 -2.52 33.44
CA SER A 101 40.66 -2.95 34.81
C SER A 101 42.13 -2.73 35.21
N ALA A 102 43.09 -2.98 34.30
CA ALA A 102 44.51 -2.76 34.56
C ALA A 102 44.85 -1.26 34.66
N ALA A 103 44.22 -0.41 33.85
CA ALA A 103 44.36 1.03 33.92
C ALA A 103 43.80 1.59 35.25
N GLY A 104 42.65 1.09 35.70
CA GLY A 104 42.07 1.43 37.00
C GLY A 104 42.99 1.02 38.17
N ASP A 105 43.49 -0.21 38.17
CA ASP A 105 44.42 -0.68 39.21
C ASP A 105 45.73 0.13 39.23
N ALA A 106 46.26 0.52 38.07
CA ALA A 106 47.45 1.37 37.97
C ALA A 106 47.21 2.80 38.52
N GLN A 107 46.01 3.35 38.34
CA GLN A 107 45.62 4.65 38.90
C GLN A 107 45.54 4.63 40.42
N GLU A 108 45.08 3.52 41.00
CA GLU A 108 45.00 3.31 42.44
C GLU A 108 46.35 2.90 43.07
N GLY A 109 47.43 2.84 42.29
CA GLY A 109 48.77 2.46 42.75
C GLY A 109 48.96 0.95 42.95
N ARG A 110 47.99 0.12 42.52
CA ARG A 110 48.01 -1.34 42.63
C ARG A 110 48.72 -1.99 41.44
N ILE A 111 49.99 -1.61 41.19
CA ILE A 111 50.73 -1.98 39.98
C ILE A 111 50.93 -3.50 39.83
N SER A 112 51.17 -4.23 40.92
CA SER A 112 51.32 -5.69 40.88
C SER A 112 50.05 -6.41 40.42
N LEU A 113 48.86 -5.90 40.81
CA LEU A 113 47.57 -6.40 40.35
C LEU A 113 47.32 -6.04 38.88
N ALA A 114 47.68 -4.81 38.47
CA ALA A 114 47.60 -4.40 37.08
C ALA A 114 48.43 -5.33 36.18
N HIS A 115 49.69 -5.59 36.54
CA HIS A 115 50.60 -6.51 35.83
C HIS A 115 50.02 -7.92 35.68
N GLY A 116 49.47 -8.48 36.76
CA GLY A 116 48.88 -9.82 36.76
C GLY A 116 47.71 -9.94 35.78
N ARG A 117 46.91 -8.89 35.58
CA ARG A 117 45.79 -8.89 34.63
C ARG A 117 46.24 -8.88 33.17
N VAL A 118 47.33 -8.18 32.85
CA VAL A 118 47.76 -8.02 31.45
C VAL A 118 48.55 -9.20 30.90
N ALA A 119 48.92 -10.17 31.76
CA ALA A 119 49.67 -11.36 31.36
C ALA A 119 49.00 -12.18 30.24
N GLY A 120 47.66 -12.15 30.15
CA GLY A 120 46.88 -12.80 29.10
C GLY A 120 46.44 -11.90 27.94
N LEU A 121 46.77 -10.60 27.96
CA LEU A 121 46.18 -9.62 27.05
C LEU A 121 46.43 -9.93 25.58
N ALA A 122 47.64 -10.39 25.22
CA ALA A 122 47.97 -10.73 23.83
C ALA A 122 47.07 -11.85 23.28
N ALA A 123 46.82 -12.90 24.08
CA ALA A 123 45.94 -14.00 23.70
C ALA A 123 44.47 -13.54 23.61
N GLN A 124 44.03 -12.65 24.50
CA GLN A 124 42.69 -12.06 24.45
C GLN A 124 42.49 -11.19 23.21
N VAL A 125 43.49 -10.37 22.84
CA VAL A 125 43.45 -9.57 21.61
C VAL A 125 43.36 -10.46 20.38
N GLU A 126 44.12 -11.56 20.33
CA GLU A 126 44.06 -12.54 19.23
C GLU A 126 42.67 -13.22 19.15
N GLN A 127 42.09 -13.58 20.29
CA GLN A 127 40.73 -14.12 20.36
C GLN A 127 39.67 -13.13 19.88
N ASP A 128 39.76 -11.86 20.31
CA ASP A 128 38.84 -10.80 19.89
C ASP A 128 39.00 -10.49 18.39
N GLN A 129 40.22 -10.53 17.83
CA GLN A 129 40.45 -10.44 16.38
C GLN A 129 39.86 -11.63 15.62
N ALA A 130 40.04 -12.86 16.11
CA ALA A 130 39.48 -14.06 15.51
C ALA A 130 37.95 -14.12 15.59
N ALA A 131 37.34 -13.51 16.62
CA ALA A 131 35.90 -13.32 16.71
C ALA A 131 35.40 -12.37 15.60
N LEU A 132 36.03 -11.20 15.45
CA LEU A 132 35.69 -10.22 14.41
C LEU A 132 35.85 -10.79 12.99
N ASP A 133 36.89 -11.56 12.74
CA ASP A 133 37.11 -12.21 11.44
C ASP A 133 36.04 -13.27 11.12
N ARG A 134 35.60 -14.05 12.11
CA ARG A 134 34.50 -15.01 11.96
C ARG A 134 33.17 -14.32 11.71
N ASP A 135 32.88 -13.27 12.46
CA ASP A 135 31.66 -12.49 12.32
C ASP A 135 31.57 -11.88 10.91
N LEU A 136 32.64 -11.22 10.46
CA LEU A 136 32.74 -10.68 9.10
C LEU A 136 32.56 -11.75 8.02
N GLY A 137 33.20 -12.91 8.17
CA GLY A 137 33.07 -14.02 7.23
C GLY A 137 31.63 -14.54 7.12
N SER A 138 30.96 -14.69 8.26
CA SER A 138 29.57 -15.14 8.31
C SER A 138 28.60 -14.10 7.73
N SER A 139 28.69 -12.85 8.17
CA SER A 139 27.86 -11.74 7.71
C SER A 139 28.06 -11.46 6.22
N GLY A 140 29.31 -11.45 5.75
CA GLY A 140 29.67 -11.18 4.36
C GLY A 140 29.16 -12.25 3.40
N MET A 141 29.33 -13.52 3.75
CA MET A 141 28.82 -14.63 2.93
C MET A 141 27.30 -14.62 2.85
N VAL A 142 26.60 -14.42 3.99
CA VAL A 142 25.14 -14.34 4.03
C VAL A 142 24.64 -13.13 3.22
N ALA A 143 25.28 -11.96 3.34
CA ALA A 143 24.95 -10.79 2.54
C ALA A 143 25.08 -11.05 1.02
N LEU A 144 26.15 -11.72 0.60
CA LEU A 144 26.40 -12.05 -0.81
C LEU A 144 25.31 -12.98 -1.37
N TRP A 145 24.94 -14.03 -0.64
CA TRP A 145 23.88 -14.96 -1.07
C TRP A 145 22.53 -14.24 -1.25
N TRP A 146 22.17 -13.36 -0.31
CA TRP A 146 20.95 -12.55 -0.42
C TRP A 146 21.02 -11.54 -1.56
N ALA A 147 22.19 -10.94 -1.84
CA ALA A 147 22.37 -10.04 -2.97
C ALA A 147 22.22 -10.77 -4.31
N VAL A 148 22.78 -11.98 -4.45
CA VAL A 148 22.61 -12.82 -5.63
C VAL A 148 21.13 -13.19 -5.81
N ALA A 149 20.46 -13.63 -4.74
CA ALA A 149 19.03 -13.95 -4.79
C ALA A 149 18.18 -12.74 -5.20
N ALA A 150 18.50 -11.54 -4.69
CA ALA A 150 17.84 -10.31 -5.10
C ALA A 150 18.07 -10.01 -6.59
N GLY A 151 19.31 -10.11 -7.07
CA GLY A 151 19.66 -9.90 -8.47
C GLY A 151 18.91 -10.83 -9.43
N VAL A 152 18.84 -12.13 -9.09
CA VAL A 152 18.11 -13.14 -9.86
C VAL A 152 16.61 -12.83 -9.94
N LEU A 153 16.02 -12.27 -8.88
CA LEU A 153 14.60 -11.93 -8.85
C LEU A 153 14.27 -10.58 -9.51
N VAL A 154 15.23 -9.66 -9.59
CA VAL A 154 15.04 -8.33 -10.19
C VAL A 154 14.78 -8.44 -11.70
N VAL A 155 15.53 -9.28 -12.41
CA VAL A 155 15.39 -9.46 -13.87
C VAL A 155 13.96 -9.89 -14.27
N PRO A 156 13.39 -10.99 -13.75
CA PRO A 156 12.02 -11.38 -14.07
C PRO A 156 11.00 -10.37 -13.55
N ALA A 157 11.23 -9.71 -12.41
CA ALA A 157 10.34 -8.66 -11.91
C ALA A 157 10.27 -7.45 -12.86
N LEU A 158 11.42 -7.00 -13.39
CA LEU A 158 11.53 -5.92 -14.35
C LEU A 158 10.93 -6.31 -15.71
N TRP A 159 11.21 -7.52 -16.19
CA TRP A 159 10.63 -8.03 -17.44
C TRP A 159 9.10 -8.12 -17.35
N LEU A 160 8.55 -8.69 -16.28
CA LEU A 160 7.10 -8.75 -16.04
C LEU A 160 6.49 -7.36 -15.85
N ARG A 161 7.21 -6.42 -15.26
CA ARG A 161 6.78 -5.02 -15.14
C ARG A 161 6.74 -4.33 -16.52
N HIS A 162 7.75 -4.55 -17.35
CA HIS A 162 7.80 -3.99 -18.70
C HIS A 162 6.65 -4.55 -19.56
N ARG A 163 6.45 -5.87 -19.55
CA ARG A 163 5.35 -6.54 -20.27
C ARG A 163 3.96 -6.07 -19.83
N ARG A 164 3.76 -5.77 -18.54
CA ARG A 164 2.50 -5.19 -18.05
C ARG A 164 2.27 -3.77 -18.54
N ARG A 165 3.33 -2.99 -18.76
CA ARG A 165 3.23 -1.60 -19.21
C ARG A 165 3.03 -1.47 -20.71
N SER A 166 3.64 -2.36 -21.50
CA SER A 166 3.49 -2.33 -22.96
C SER A 166 2.03 -2.53 -23.39
N GLY A 167 1.29 -3.44 -22.75
CA GLY A 167 -0.13 -3.67 -23.05
C GLY A 167 -1.06 -2.50 -22.73
N ALA A 168 -0.62 -1.54 -21.92
CA ALA A 168 -1.38 -0.33 -21.59
C ALA A 168 -0.76 0.95 -22.20
N ALA A 169 0.28 0.83 -23.04
CA ALA A 169 1.06 1.97 -23.48
C ALA A 169 0.22 2.98 -24.27
N GLU A 170 -0.59 2.50 -25.22
CA GLU A 170 -1.41 3.35 -26.07
C GLU A 170 -2.43 4.16 -25.27
N ILE A 171 -3.19 3.50 -24.40
CA ILE A 171 -4.19 4.18 -23.59
C ILE A 171 -3.57 5.09 -22.55
N VAL A 172 -2.41 4.73 -22.01
CA VAL A 172 -1.65 5.60 -21.11
C VAL A 172 -1.22 6.86 -21.84
N ASP A 173 -0.73 6.76 -23.08
CA ASP A 173 -0.36 7.91 -23.90
C ASP A 173 -1.57 8.83 -24.12
N LEU A 174 -2.70 8.27 -24.58
CA LEU A 174 -3.94 9.02 -24.81
C LEU A 174 -4.39 9.77 -23.55
N VAL A 175 -4.46 9.08 -22.42
CA VAL A 175 -4.94 9.65 -21.15
C VAL A 175 -3.93 10.63 -20.53
N SER A 176 -2.63 10.42 -20.76
CA SER A 176 -1.58 11.29 -20.21
C SER A 176 -1.65 12.71 -20.76
N ARG A 177 -2.10 12.89 -22.00
CA ARG A 177 -2.34 14.21 -22.62
C ARG A 177 -3.37 15.04 -21.87
N PHE A 178 -4.31 14.38 -21.21
CA PHE A 178 -5.44 14.99 -20.48
C PHE A 178 -5.29 14.87 -18.96
N THR A 179 -4.14 14.43 -18.47
CA THR A 179 -3.86 14.30 -17.04
C THR A 179 -3.00 15.47 -16.57
N PRO A 180 -3.44 16.28 -15.59
CA PRO A 180 -2.64 17.39 -15.09
C PRO A 180 -1.33 16.88 -14.47
N ARG A 181 -0.22 17.52 -14.83
CA ARG A 181 1.10 17.21 -14.26
C ARG A 181 1.09 17.56 -12.77
N ARG A 182 1.36 16.57 -11.93
CA ARG A 182 1.48 16.75 -10.47
C ARG A 182 2.95 16.62 -10.06
N PRO A 183 3.42 17.39 -9.07
CA PRO A 183 4.77 17.23 -8.56
C PRO A 183 4.98 15.82 -8.00
N TRP A 184 6.17 15.27 -8.23
CA TRP A 184 6.52 13.90 -7.82
C TRP A 184 6.48 13.72 -6.30
N TRP A 185 6.77 14.77 -5.53
CA TRP A 185 6.74 14.79 -4.06
C TRP A 185 5.33 14.85 -3.46
N ARG A 186 4.32 15.31 -4.21
CA ARG A 186 2.96 15.52 -3.68
C ARG A 186 2.37 14.22 -3.14
N ARG A 187 2.47 13.16 -3.93
CA ARG A 187 1.88 11.86 -3.60
C ARG A 187 2.53 11.20 -2.38
N PRO A 188 3.86 11.06 -2.25
CA PRO A 188 4.47 10.47 -1.05
C PRO A 188 4.13 11.27 0.22
N VAL A 189 4.12 12.61 0.16
CA VAL A 189 3.72 13.45 1.30
C VAL A 189 2.29 13.15 1.75
N PHE A 190 1.32 13.16 0.83
CA PHE A 190 -0.07 12.87 1.19
C PHE A 190 -0.32 11.40 1.53
N LEU A 191 0.49 10.48 1.02
CA LEU A 191 0.45 9.08 1.46
C LEU A 191 0.91 8.95 2.92
N ALA A 192 2.02 9.60 3.30
CA ALA A 192 2.49 9.63 4.68
C ALA A 192 1.44 10.26 5.61
N ALA A 193 0.85 11.40 5.21
CA ALA A 193 -0.24 12.04 5.94
C ALA A 193 -1.47 11.12 6.08
N SER A 194 -1.86 10.39 5.03
CA SER A 194 -2.93 9.40 5.12
C SER A 194 -2.55 8.24 6.06
N GLY A 195 -1.29 7.78 6.05
CA GLY A 195 -0.78 6.78 6.99
C GLY A 195 -0.92 7.22 8.45
N ALA A 196 -0.47 8.44 8.76
CA ALA A 196 -0.62 9.05 10.08
C ALA A 196 -2.10 9.19 10.48
N GLY A 197 -2.95 9.63 9.54
CA GLY A 197 -4.40 9.73 9.75
C GLY A 197 -5.04 8.37 10.10
N TYR A 198 -4.66 7.30 9.40
CA TYR A 198 -5.12 5.94 9.73
C TYR A 198 -4.61 5.47 11.10
N GLY A 199 -3.35 5.79 11.44
CA GLY A 199 -2.77 5.50 12.75
C GLY A 199 -3.56 6.17 13.89
N LEU A 200 -3.82 7.48 13.76
CA LEU A 200 -4.63 8.24 14.72
C LEU A 200 -6.06 7.69 14.85
N PHE A 201 -6.70 7.39 13.71
CA PHE A 201 -8.05 6.84 13.70
C PHE A 201 -8.11 5.47 14.38
N ALA A 202 -7.17 4.56 14.08
CA ALA A 202 -7.10 3.25 14.71
C ALA A 202 -6.80 3.37 16.21
N ALA A 203 -5.82 4.19 16.60
CA ALA A 203 -5.46 4.41 18.00
C ALA A 203 -6.64 4.97 18.80
N GLY A 204 -7.35 5.95 18.26
CA GLY A 204 -8.55 6.50 18.89
C GLY A 204 -9.68 5.47 18.99
N PHE A 205 -9.91 4.66 17.95
CA PHE A 205 -10.88 3.56 17.98
C PHE A 205 -10.54 2.54 19.06
N PHE A 206 -9.28 2.12 19.15
CA PHE A 206 -8.82 1.19 20.19
C PHE A 206 -8.93 1.80 21.58
N ALA A 207 -8.60 3.08 21.77
CA ALA A 207 -8.74 3.76 23.07
C ALA A 207 -10.20 3.81 23.53
N VAL A 208 -11.13 4.19 22.65
CA VAL A 208 -12.57 4.24 22.95
C VAL A 208 -13.13 2.85 23.22
N THR A 209 -12.80 1.85 22.38
CA THR A 209 -13.29 0.48 22.57
C THR A 209 -12.71 -0.19 23.81
N MET A 210 -11.45 0.09 24.15
CA MET A 210 -10.80 -0.34 25.39
C MET A 210 -11.50 0.28 26.61
N ALA A 211 -11.75 1.58 26.59
CA ALA A 211 -12.48 2.29 27.65
C ALA A 211 -13.90 1.73 27.83
N GLN A 212 -14.60 1.38 26.75
CA GLN A 212 -15.95 0.79 26.82
C GLN A 212 -15.94 -0.66 27.31
N ARG A 213 -15.02 -1.51 26.80
CA ARG A 213 -15.02 -2.96 27.10
C ARG A 213 -14.35 -3.29 28.42
N GLN A 214 -13.36 -2.52 28.83
CA GLN A 214 -12.55 -2.77 30.03
C GLN A 214 -12.61 -1.62 31.02
N GLY A 215 -13.51 -0.64 30.82
CA GLY A 215 -13.68 0.51 31.72
C GLY A 215 -13.76 0.07 33.18
N TYR A 216 -14.60 -0.91 33.49
CA TYR A 216 -14.75 -1.43 34.86
C TYR A 216 -13.47 -1.96 35.54
N LYS A 217 -12.40 -2.27 34.79
CA LYS A 217 -11.09 -2.71 35.31
C LYS A 217 -10.06 -1.57 35.44
N LEU A 218 -10.32 -0.42 34.84
CA LEU A 218 -9.40 0.70 34.78
C LEU A 218 -9.75 1.74 35.85
N PRO A 219 -8.75 2.41 36.47
CA PRO A 219 -9.00 3.55 37.34
C PRO A 219 -9.86 4.60 36.63
N VAL A 220 -10.79 5.22 37.36
CA VAL A 220 -11.73 6.22 36.80
C VAL A 220 -10.97 7.37 36.11
N ALA A 221 -9.85 7.82 36.69
CA ALA A 221 -8.99 8.84 36.07
C ALA A 221 -8.47 8.43 34.68
N THR A 222 -8.08 7.16 34.51
CA THR A 222 -7.64 6.62 33.21
C THR A 222 -8.79 6.57 32.21
N GLN A 223 -10.01 6.23 32.64
CA GLN A 223 -11.19 6.22 31.77
C GLN A 223 -11.57 7.64 31.30
N VAL A 224 -11.58 8.59 32.24
CA VAL A 224 -11.92 10.00 31.99
C VAL A 224 -10.88 10.65 31.08
N LEU A 225 -9.63 10.18 31.05
CA LEU A 225 -8.61 10.64 30.10
C LEU A 225 -8.69 9.91 28.75
N LEU A 226 -8.79 8.58 28.75
CA LEU A 226 -8.76 7.75 27.55
C LEU A 226 -9.92 8.03 26.59
N LEU A 227 -11.11 8.30 27.13
CA LEU A 227 -12.31 8.48 26.32
C LEU A 227 -12.28 9.80 25.52
N PRO A 228 -12.04 11.00 26.10
CA PRO A 228 -11.90 12.22 25.34
C PRO A 228 -10.65 12.23 24.46
N CYS A 229 -9.50 11.72 24.92
CA CYS A 229 -8.31 11.60 24.08
C CYS A 229 -8.55 10.66 22.88
N GLY A 230 -9.25 9.55 23.09
CA GLY A 230 -9.63 8.61 22.05
C GLY A 230 -10.58 9.22 21.02
N LEU A 231 -11.60 9.97 21.47
CA LEU A 231 -12.51 10.71 20.58
C LEU A 231 -11.79 11.83 19.81
N ALA A 232 -10.89 12.57 20.45
CA ALA A 232 -10.08 13.59 19.80
C ALA A 232 -9.16 12.98 18.72
N ALA A 233 -8.51 11.85 19.03
CA ALA A 233 -7.69 11.11 18.06
C ALA A 233 -8.51 10.57 16.88
N LEU A 234 -9.73 10.07 17.13
CA LEU A 234 -10.67 9.66 16.08
C LEU A 234 -11.04 10.83 15.16
N GLY A 235 -11.42 11.98 15.74
CA GLY A 235 -11.79 13.18 15.00
C GLY A 235 -10.63 13.74 14.18
N ALA A 236 -9.44 13.85 14.78
CA ALA A 236 -8.23 14.29 14.09
C ALA A 236 -7.85 13.33 12.95
N GLY A 237 -7.85 12.02 13.20
CA GLY A 237 -7.62 11.00 12.19
C GLY A 237 -8.61 11.10 11.03
N PHE A 238 -9.90 11.28 11.32
CA PHE A 238 -10.94 11.48 10.31
C PHE A 238 -10.69 12.71 9.44
N LEU A 239 -10.39 13.87 10.04
CA LEU A 239 -10.13 15.11 9.32
C LEU A 239 -8.87 15.02 8.44
N VAL A 240 -7.79 14.44 8.97
CA VAL A 240 -6.55 14.19 8.22
C VAL A 240 -6.82 13.27 7.03
N LEU A 241 -7.61 12.21 7.21
CA LEU A 241 -7.97 11.30 6.11
C LEU A 241 -8.86 11.96 5.06
N ARG A 242 -9.85 12.76 5.48
CA ARG A 242 -10.70 13.54 4.57
C ARG A 242 -9.88 14.51 3.72
N TYR A 243 -8.84 15.12 4.30
CA TYR A 243 -7.98 16.05 3.60
C TYR A 243 -6.92 15.37 2.71
N SER A 244 -6.24 14.35 3.22
CA SER A 244 -5.06 13.74 2.58
C SER A 244 -5.41 12.70 1.51
N ARG A 245 -6.48 11.92 1.69
CA ARG A 245 -6.79 10.80 0.80
C ARG A 245 -7.09 11.22 -0.66
N PRO A 246 -7.93 12.23 -0.94
CA PRO A 246 -8.15 12.68 -2.31
C PRO A 246 -6.86 13.18 -2.98
N ARG A 247 -5.93 13.71 -2.18
CA ARG A 247 -4.65 14.25 -2.64
C ARG A 247 -3.60 13.15 -2.90
N SER A 248 -3.70 12.01 -2.23
CA SER A 248 -2.85 10.83 -2.45
C SER A 248 -3.36 9.90 -3.56
N ALA A 249 -4.57 10.15 -4.08
CA ALA A 249 -5.15 9.41 -5.19
C ALA A 249 -4.31 9.50 -6.47
N ARG A 250 -4.19 8.36 -7.18
CA ARG A 250 -3.50 8.28 -8.49
C ARG A 250 -4.36 8.96 -9.56
N GLY A 251 -3.73 9.69 -10.48
CA GLY A 251 -4.38 10.12 -11.73
C GLY A 251 -4.59 8.93 -12.67
N ALA A 252 -5.44 9.11 -13.70
CA ALA A 252 -5.82 8.06 -14.63
C ALA A 252 -4.61 7.37 -15.30
N ALA A 253 -3.66 8.14 -15.87
CA ALA A 253 -2.44 7.58 -16.47
C ALA A 253 -1.59 6.76 -15.47
N GLN A 254 -1.46 7.22 -14.21
CA GLN A 254 -0.73 6.48 -13.18
C GLN A 254 -1.46 5.21 -12.72
N ALA A 255 -2.80 5.23 -12.71
CA ALA A 255 -3.61 4.07 -12.36
C ALA A 255 -3.50 2.98 -13.44
N LEU A 256 -3.57 3.38 -14.72
CA LEU A 256 -3.35 2.50 -15.88
C LEU A 256 -1.96 1.87 -15.85
N LEU A 257 -0.90 2.68 -15.67
CA LEU A 257 0.49 2.21 -15.58
C LEU A 257 0.76 1.27 -14.41
N ALA A 258 0.05 1.44 -13.30
CA ALA A 258 0.23 0.63 -12.10
C ALA A 258 -0.47 -0.73 -12.21
N ASP A 259 -1.58 -0.82 -12.94
CA ASP A 259 -2.37 -2.04 -13.08
C ASP A 259 -1.96 -2.85 -14.32
N GLY A 260 -1.83 -2.19 -15.48
CA GLY A 260 -1.41 -2.80 -16.76
C GLY A 260 -2.48 -3.63 -17.48
N ARG A 261 -3.70 -3.71 -16.95
CA ARG A 261 -4.86 -4.29 -17.65
C ARG A 261 -5.59 -3.21 -18.46
N GLU A 262 -6.32 -3.64 -19.50
CA GLU A 262 -7.33 -2.81 -20.17
C GLU A 262 -8.28 -2.22 -19.11
N PRO A 263 -8.66 -0.95 -19.21
CA PRO A 263 -9.45 -0.32 -18.16
C PRO A 263 -10.94 -0.67 -18.22
N VAL A 264 -11.60 -0.27 -17.15
CA VAL A 264 -13.03 -0.01 -17.14
C VAL A 264 -13.22 1.49 -17.35
N LEU A 265 -13.91 1.87 -18.42
CA LEU A 265 -14.33 3.25 -18.64
C LEU A 265 -15.63 3.50 -17.88
N TYR A 266 -15.62 4.45 -16.95
CA TYR A 266 -16.79 4.86 -16.19
C TYR A 266 -17.24 6.25 -16.65
N LEU A 267 -18.44 6.32 -17.23
CA LEU A 267 -19.06 7.55 -17.72
C LEU A 267 -20.31 7.86 -16.92
N ARG A 268 -20.57 9.14 -16.71
CA ARG A 268 -21.75 9.61 -15.96
C ARG A 268 -22.06 11.06 -16.31
N SER A 269 -23.33 11.43 -16.14
CA SER A 269 -23.78 12.81 -16.19
C SER A 269 -23.16 13.63 -15.04
N PHE A 270 -22.55 14.78 -15.37
CA PHE A 270 -22.02 15.74 -14.39
C PHE A 270 -23.12 16.51 -13.66
N ALA A 271 -24.30 16.67 -14.27
CA ALA A 271 -25.43 17.36 -13.66
C ALA A 271 -26.02 16.57 -12.47
N ASP A 272 -25.82 15.25 -12.47
CA ASP A 272 -26.30 14.33 -11.44
C ASP A 272 -25.24 14.00 -10.37
N ASP A 273 -24.07 14.66 -10.38
CA ASP A 273 -22.88 14.28 -9.60
C ASP A 273 -22.98 14.62 -8.09
N ASP A 274 -23.79 15.62 -7.72
CA ASP A 274 -23.98 16.05 -6.32
C ASP A 274 -24.63 14.94 -5.45
N SER A 275 -25.39 14.03 -6.07
CA SER A 275 -25.96 12.84 -5.43
C SER A 275 -24.93 11.72 -5.17
N ALA A 276 -23.86 11.64 -5.98
CA ALA A 276 -22.81 10.62 -5.89
C ALA A 276 -21.71 10.98 -4.88
N ALA A 277 -21.55 12.27 -4.57
CA ALA A 277 -20.64 12.80 -3.57
C ALA A 277 -21.14 12.65 -2.11
N ARG A 278 -22.41 12.24 -1.91
CA ARG A 278 -22.98 12.02 -0.57
C ARG A 278 -22.37 10.79 0.11
N VAL A 279 -21.83 11.01 1.31
CA VAL A 279 -21.43 9.96 2.26
C VAL A 279 -22.73 9.30 2.76
N GLU A 280 -22.77 7.96 2.84
CA GLU A 280 -23.95 7.25 3.36
C GLU A 280 -24.21 7.61 4.83
N ASP A 281 -25.42 8.12 5.12
CA ASP A 281 -25.96 8.42 6.46
C ASP A 281 -26.36 7.16 7.27
N GLY A 282 -25.60 6.07 7.15
CA GLY A 282 -25.94 4.77 7.76
C GLY A 282 -24.87 4.13 8.64
N ALA A 283 -23.63 4.65 8.64
CA ALA A 283 -22.56 4.19 9.51
C ALA A 283 -21.96 5.40 10.23
N PRO A 284 -21.66 5.34 11.55
CA PRO A 284 -21.29 6.52 12.33
C PRO A 284 -20.05 7.27 11.81
N VAL A 285 -19.23 6.66 10.94
CA VAL A 285 -18.09 7.31 10.28
C VAL A 285 -17.77 6.61 8.93
N ASN A 286 -18.42 6.99 7.83
CA ASN A 286 -18.09 6.44 6.50
C ASN A 286 -16.93 7.21 5.85
N LEU A 287 -15.75 6.60 5.81
CA LEU A 287 -14.53 7.21 5.28
C LEU A 287 -14.43 7.22 3.73
N HIS A 288 -15.31 6.49 3.04
CA HIS A 288 -15.24 6.22 1.60
C HIS A 288 -16.55 6.63 0.91
N SER A 289 -16.46 7.22 -0.28
CA SER A 289 -17.64 7.56 -1.08
C SER A 289 -18.26 6.31 -1.72
N ARG A 290 -19.52 6.39 -2.11
CA ARG A 290 -20.22 5.35 -2.87
C ARG A 290 -19.50 5.03 -4.20
N GLU A 291 -19.04 6.07 -4.90
CA GLU A 291 -18.21 5.95 -6.10
C GLU A 291 -16.91 5.17 -5.83
N GLU A 292 -16.27 5.38 -4.67
CA GLU A 292 -15.04 4.67 -4.32
C GLU A 292 -15.24 3.16 -4.16
N GLN A 293 -16.35 2.76 -3.55
CA GLN A 293 -16.69 1.35 -3.39
C GLN A 293 -17.05 0.70 -4.72
N LEU A 294 -17.79 1.41 -5.60
CA LEU A 294 -18.09 0.95 -6.96
C LEU A 294 -16.81 0.81 -7.80
N ALA A 295 -15.92 1.80 -7.78
CA ALA A 295 -14.64 1.74 -8.46
C ALA A 295 -13.77 0.59 -7.94
N GLY A 296 -13.82 0.30 -6.64
CA GLY A 296 -13.18 -0.86 -6.05
C GLY A 296 -13.72 -2.20 -6.56
N ALA A 297 -15.04 -2.30 -6.73
CA ALA A 297 -15.70 -3.48 -7.31
C ALA A 297 -15.31 -3.66 -8.79
N LEU A 298 -15.41 -2.60 -9.59
CA LEU A 298 -15.01 -2.56 -11.00
C LEU A 298 -13.51 -2.82 -11.19
N GLY A 299 -12.69 -2.50 -10.18
CA GLY A 299 -11.29 -2.88 -10.07
C GLY A 299 -11.03 -4.37 -10.25
N ALA A 300 -12.02 -5.24 -10.00
CA ALA A 300 -11.94 -6.67 -10.31
C ALA A 300 -11.78 -6.97 -11.81
N VAL A 301 -12.33 -6.11 -12.67
CA VAL A 301 -12.25 -6.22 -14.13
C VAL A 301 -10.95 -5.58 -14.62
N GLY A 302 -10.72 -4.30 -14.33
CA GLY A 302 -9.55 -3.52 -14.77
C GLY A 302 -9.35 -2.24 -13.94
N PRO A 303 -8.29 -1.45 -14.18
CA PRO A 303 -8.19 -0.10 -13.61
C PRO A 303 -9.38 0.75 -14.07
N VAL A 304 -10.05 1.44 -13.15
CA VAL A 304 -11.23 2.25 -13.47
C VAL A 304 -10.80 3.68 -13.77
N ILE A 305 -11.17 4.18 -14.94
CA ILE A 305 -10.92 5.56 -15.36
C ILE A 305 -12.24 6.26 -15.63
N ALA A 306 -12.29 7.57 -15.36
CA ALA A 306 -13.47 8.38 -15.61
C ALA A 306 -13.09 9.79 -16.09
N VAL A 307 -13.96 10.40 -16.88
CA VAL A 307 -13.83 11.82 -17.24
C VAL A 307 -14.27 12.66 -16.02
N GLY A 308 -13.41 13.56 -15.56
CA GLY A 308 -13.72 14.51 -14.50
C GLY A 308 -14.37 15.79 -15.02
N ARG A 309 -15.00 16.56 -14.13
CA ARG A 309 -15.61 17.85 -14.51
C ARG A 309 -14.49 18.86 -14.81
N PRO A 310 -14.53 19.59 -15.94
CA PRO A 310 -13.55 20.63 -16.21
C PRO A 310 -13.51 21.67 -15.08
N GLY A 311 -12.32 22.01 -14.58
CA GLY A 311 -12.12 22.98 -13.49
C GLY A 311 -12.35 22.43 -12.08
N GLU A 312 -12.56 21.12 -11.91
CA GLU A 312 -12.68 20.48 -10.59
C GLU A 312 -11.36 20.61 -9.79
N PRO A 313 -11.36 21.22 -8.58
CA PRO A 313 -10.13 21.57 -7.87
C PRO A 313 -9.34 20.35 -7.37
N LEU A 314 -10.01 19.23 -7.11
CA LEU A 314 -9.42 17.98 -6.61
C LEU A 314 -10.16 16.77 -7.20
N ALA A 315 -9.42 15.78 -7.68
CA ALA A 315 -10.02 14.50 -8.08
C ALA A 315 -10.65 13.81 -6.87
N HIS A 316 -11.95 13.51 -6.96
CA HIS A 316 -12.65 12.71 -5.95
C HIS A 316 -12.05 11.30 -5.82
N LEU A 317 -12.24 10.69 -4.65
CA LEU A 317 -11.89 9.29 -4.40
C LEU A 317 -12.81 8.36 -5.21
N GLY A 318 -12.22 7.36 -5.88
CA GLY A 318 -12.92 6.38 -6.69
C GLY A 318 -12.25 6.13 -8.04
N ALA A 319 -12.98 6.34 -9.13
CA ALA A 319 -12.44 6.19 -10.48
C ALA A 319 -11.29 7.19 -10.71
N ALA A 320 -10.22 6.75 -11.35
CA ALA A 320 -9.07 7.60 -11.61
C ALA A 320 -9.41 8.61 -12.72
N ARG A 321 -9.34 9.91 -12.41
CA ARG A 321 -9.83 10.97 -13.31
C ARG A 321 -8.76 11.51 -14.26
N PHE A 322 -9.22 11.90 -15.45
CA PHE A 322 -8.56 12.78 -16.41
C PHE A 322 -9.59 13.81 -16.91
N TYR A 323 -9.14 14.89 -17.55
CA TYR A 323 -10.00 16.03 -17.87
C TYR A 323 -9.93 16.34 -19.36
N LEU A 324 -11.04 16.09 -20.06
CA LEU A 324 -11.17 16.39 -21.47
C LEU A 324 -11.47 17.87 -21.70
N PRO A 325 -11.06 18.45 -22.85
CA PRO A 325 -11.50 19.76 -23.28
C PRO A 325 -13.03 19.80 -23.45
N ARG A 326 -13.62 21.01 -23.41
CA ARG A 326 -15.07 21.19 -23.62
C ARG A 326 -15.48 20.92 -25.07
N ASP A 327 -14.58 21.20 -26.00
CA ASP A 327 -14.75 20.96 -27.43
C ASP A 327 -13.88 19.76 -27.84
N ASP A 328 -14.27 19.04 -28.91
CA ASP A 328 -13.52 17.92 -29.49
C ASP A 328 -13.23 16.74 -28.52
N TRP A 329 -14.11 16.51 -27.55
CA TRP A 329 -13.99 15.40 -26.61
C TRP A 329 -14.52 14.06 -27.18
N GLN A 330 -15.46 14.12 -28.12
CA GLN A 330 -16.14 12.94 -28.68
C GLN A 330 -15.17 11.91 -29.28
N PRO A 331 -14.19 12.30 -30.14
CA PRO A 331 -13.27 11.32 -30.72
C PRO A 331 -12.43 10.60 -29.65
N VAL A 332 -12.06 11.31 -28.58
CA VAL A 332 -11.31 10.74 -27.47
C VAL A 332 -12.15 9.71 -26.72
N VAL A 333 -13.43 10.00 -26.46
CA VAL A 333 -14.34 9.06 -25.80
C VAL A 333 -14.56 7.80 -26.65
N LEU A 334 -14.73 7.93 -27.97
CA LEU A 334 -14.84 6.78 -28.87
C LEU A 334 -13.59 5.90 -28.80
N ARG A 335 -12.39 6.51 -28.87
CA ARG A 335 -11.13 5.74 -28.75
C ARG A 335 -10.99 5.07 -27.38
N LEU A 336 -11.45 5.71 -26.31
CA LEU A 336 -11.46 5.11 -24.98
C LEU A 336 -12.42 3.93 -24.88
N MET A 337 -13.59 3.99 -25.51
CA MET A 337 -14.54 2.86 -25.58
C MET A 337 -13.89 1.64 -26.26
N GLU A 338 -13.17 1.85 -27.36
CA GLU A 338 -12.46 0.80 -28.07
C GLU A 338 -11.38 0.13 -27.20
N LEU A 339 -10.54 0.94 -26.55
CA LEU A 339 -9.42 0.49 -25.71
C LEU A 339 -9.86 -0.07 -24.34
N SER A 340 -11.15 0.05 -23.99
CA SER A 340 -11.70 -0.47 -22.73
C SER A 340 -12.26 -1.88 -22.89
N GLN A 341 -12.04 -2.71 -21.87
CA GLN A 341 -12.66 -4.04 -21.80
C GLN A 341 -14.10 -4.00 -21.27
N LEU A 342 -14.47 -2.94 -20.56
CA LEU A 342 -15.80 -2.73 -20.01
C LEU A 342 -16.13 -1.23 -19.97
N ILE A 343 -17.35 -0.89 -20.36
CA ILE A 343 -17.88 0.47 -20.38
C ILE A 343 -19.07 0.48 -19.43
N VAL A 344 -18.97 1.29 -18.37
CA VAL A 344 -19.98 1.42 -17.34
C VAL A 344 -20.54 2.83 -17.42
N LEU A 345 -21.82 2.98 -17.77
CA LEU A 345 -22.49 4.27 -17.79
C LEU A 345 -23.49 4.35 -16.65
N ARG A 346 -23.38 5.38 -15.81
CA ARG A 346 -24.45 5.72 -14.87
C ARG A 346 -25.44 6.63 -15.58
N LEU A 347 -26.63 6.10 -15.85
CA LEU A 347 -27.70 6.81 -16.54
C LEU A 347 -28.13 8.04 -15.76
N GLY A 348 -28.49 9.08 -16.50
CA GLY A 348 -29.02 10.34 -16.03
C GLY A 348 -29.72 11.04 -17.21
N LEU A 349 -30.08 12.31 -17.05
CA LEU A 349 -30.86 13.02 -18.08
C LEU A 349 -30.02 13.86 -19.04
N GLY A 350 -28.70 13.95 -18.83
CA GLY A 350 -27.81 14.80 -19.64
C GLY A 350 -27.66 14.32 -21.09
N GLU A 351 -27.81 15.23 -22.06
CA GLU A 351 -27.72 14.94 -23.51
C GLU A 351 -26.38 14.31 -23.92
N GLY A 352 -25.26 14.83 -23.41
CA GLY A 352 -23.93 14.29 -23.74
C GLY A 352 -23.78 12.81 -23.33
N LEU A 353 -24.37 12.42 -22.19
CA LEU A 353 -24.35 11.02 -21.74
C LEU A 353 -25.18 10.12 -22.66
N TRP A 354 -26.31 10.59 -23.17
CA TRP A 354 -27.13 9.81 -24.10
C TRP A 354 -26.46 9.62 -25.46
N TRP A 355 -25.74 10.62 -25.94
CA TRP A 355 -24.83 10.43 -27.08
C TRP A 355 -23.80 9.33 -26.78
N GLU A 356 -23.20 9.29 -25.59
CA GLU A 356 -22.28 8.20 -25.20
C GLU A 356 -22.96 6.83 -25.17
N VAL A 357 -24.21 6.73 -24.71
CA VAL A 357 -24.99 5.49 -24.74
C VAL A 357 -25.25 5.03 -26.18
N GLU A 358 -25.65 5.95 -27.06
CA GLU A 358 -25.91 5.67 -28.47
C GLU A 358 -24.64 5.17 -29.19
N GLN A 359 -23.51 5.85 -28.98
CA GLN A 359 -22.23 5.45 -29.57
C GLN A 359 -21.72 4.13 -29.02
N ALA A 360 -21.86 3.89 -27.71
CA ALA A 360 -21.50 2.60 -27.12
C ALA A 360 -22.33 1.47 -27.75
N ARG A 361 -23.62 1.71 -28.03
CA ARG A 361 -24.47 0.74 -28.72
C ARG A 361 -24.08 0.52 -30.18
N ALA A 362 -23.81 1.60 -30.91
CA ALA A 362 -23.50 1.52 -32.33
C ALA A 362 -22.14 0.89 -32.61
N CYS A 363 -21.13 1.18 -31.79
CA CYS A 363 -19.73 0.92 -32.11
C CYS A 363 -19.07 -0.17 -31.26
N GLN A 364 -19.71 -0.65 -30.18
CA GLN A 364 -19.10 -1.62 -29.26
C GLN A 364 -19.90 -2.92 -29.17
N PRO A 365 -19.26 -4.06 -28.88
CA PRO A 365 -19.98 -5.29 -28.57
C PRO A 365 -20.85 -5.14 -27.32
N ALA A 366 -22.10 -5.63 -27.37
CA ALA A 366 -23.07 -5.57 -26.27
C ALA A 366 -22.52 -6.03 -24.91
N ARG A 367 -21.71 -7.10 -24.91
CA ARG A 367 -21.05 -7.66 -23.71
C ARG A 367 -20.10 -6.70 -22.97
N LYS A 368 -19.63 -5.62 -23.62
CA LYS A 368 -18.78 -4.60 -22.99
C LYS A 368 -19.59 -3.59 -22.18
N LEU A 369 -20.90 -3.48 -22.43
CA LEU A 369 -21.73 -2.41 -21.89
C LEU A 369 -22.45 -2.80 -20.60
N VAL A 370 -22.33 -1.95 -19.59
CA VAL A 370 -23.09 -2.03 -18.34
C VAL A 370 -23.73 -0.69 -18.07
N LEU A 371 -25.05 -0.65 -17.93
CA LEU A 371 -25.77 0.55 -17.54
C LEU A 371 -26.19 0.46 -16.08
N LEU A 372 -25.95 1.53 -15.33
CA LEU A 372 -26.40 1.70 -13.96
C LEU A 372 -27.56 2.69 -13.96
N ALA A 373 -28.76 2.21 -13.69
CA ALA A 373 -29.95 3.05 -13.67
C ALA A 373 -30.20 3.61 -12.25
N PRO A 374 -30.41 4.93 -12.08
CA PRO A 374 -30.79 5.50 -10.80
C PRO A 374 -32.26 5.17 -10.44
N GLY A 375 -32.57 5.15 -9.14
CA GLY A 375 -33.94 5.01 -8.66
C GLY A 375 -34.74 6.30 -8.80
N GLY A 376 -35.98 6.21 -9.28
CA GLY A 376 -36.94 7.32 -9.23
C GLY A 376 -36.67 8.51 -10.16
N GLN A 377 -35.86 8.35 -11.21
CA GLN A 377 -35.72 9.38 -12.26
C GLN A 377 -36.67 9.09 -13.44
N PRO A 378 -37.81 9.80 -13.56
CA PRO A 378 -38.71 9.64 -14.70
C PRO A 378 -38.01 10.02 -16.00
N GLY A 379 -38.28 9.28 -17.09
CA GLY A 379 -37.73 9.53 -18.43
C GLY A 379 -36.47 8.73 -18.80
N VAL A 380 -35.70 8.23 -17.82
CA VAL A 380 -34.52 7.38 -18.10
C VAL A 380 -34.94 6.07 -18.77
N ALA A 381 -35.98 5.41 -18.24
CA ALA A 381 -36.49 4.16 -18.80
C ALA A 381 -37.10 4.36 -20.20
N GLU A 382 -37.90 5.41 -20.38
CA GLU A 382 -38.50 5.75 -21.67
C GLU A 382 -37.43 5.99 -22.74
N ARG A 383 -36.42 6.82 -22.44
CA ARG A 383 -35.34 7.12 -23.38
C ARG A 383 -34.49 5.90 -23.68
N LEU A 384 -34.23 5.04 -22.68
CA LEU A 384 -33.55 3.78 -22.90
C LEU A 384 -34.35 2.85 -23.82
N ASN A 385 -35.66 2.73 -23.61
CA ASN A 385 -36.53 1.87 -24.41
C ASN A 385 -36.60 2.31 -25.88
N ARG A 386 -36.43 3.60 -26.18
CA ARG A 386 -36.35 4.11 -27.57
C ARG A 386 -35.08 3.65 -28.31
N LEU A 387 -34.00 3.37 -27.58
CA LEU A 387 -32.72 2.97 -28.16
C LEU A 387 -32.56 1.46 -28.30
N LEU A 388 -33.35 0.67 -27.56
CA LEU A 388 -33.22 -0.78 -27.49
C LEU A 388 -34.21 -1.48 -28.42
N PRO A 389 -33.83 -2.64 -29.00
CA PRO A 389 -34.73 -3.44 -29.84
C PRO A 389 -35.89 -4.04 -29.03
N VAL A 390 -35.67 -4.30 -27.73
CA VAL A 390 -36.65 -4.84 -26.79
C VAL A 390 -36.71 -3.90 -25.58
N PRO A 391 -37.91 -3.56 -25.07
CA PRO A 391 -38.04 -2.69 -23.91
C PRO A 391 -37.31 -3.29 -22.70
N SER A 392 -36.59 -2.44 -21.97
CA SER A 392 -35.81 -2.80 -20.78
C SER A 392 -36.65 -3.27 -19.60
N GLN A 393 -37.96 -2.97 -19.60
CA GLN A 393 -38.86 -3.19 -18.46
C GLN A 393 -38.35 -2.54 -17.16
N LEU A 394 -37.51 -1.50 -17.27
CA LEU A 394 -36.98 -0.76 -16.12
C LEU A 394 -38.11 -0.11 -15.31
N ASP A 395 -39.25 0.21 -15.91
CA ASP A 395 -40.41 0.77 -15.20
C ASP A 395 -41.05 -0.23 -14.21
N GLN A 396 -40.81 -1.53 -14.40
CA GLN A 396 -41.26 -2.59 -13.49
C GLN A 396 -40.25 -2.84 -12.35
N ALA A 397 -39.06 -2.24 -12.44
CA ALA A 397 -38.08 -2.20 -11.37
C ALA A 397 -38.65 -1.41 -10.18
N THR A 398 -38.82 -2.07 -9.03
CA THR A 398 -39.28 -1.41 -7.81
C THR A 398 -38.33 -0.27 -7.43
N ALA A 399 -38.85 0.80 -6.81
CA ALA A 399 -38.05 1.93 -6.31
C ALA A 399 -36.97 1.46 -5.30
N GLY A 400 -35.80 1.14 -5.83
CA GLY A 400 -34.61 0.72 -5.07
C GLY A 400 -33.83 1.91 -4.53
N ASP A 401 -32.53 1.70 -4.26
CA ASP A 401 -31.63 2.76 -3.79
C ASP A 401 -31.69 4.00 -4.72
N PRO A 402 -31.83 5.23 -4.18
CA PRO A 402 -31.83 6.47 -4.97
C PRO A 402 -30.60 6.62 -5.86
N TRP A 403 -29.48 5.98 -5.52
CA TRP A 403 -28.23 6.10 -6.25
C TRP A 403 -28.12 5.15 -7.45
N VAL A 404 -28.40 3.85 -7.27
CA VAL A 404 -28.46 2.85 -8.34
C VAL A 404 -29.51 1.80 -7.96
N SER A 405 -30.62 1.78 -8.69
CA SER A 405 -31.75 0.87 -8.47
C SER A 405 -31.61 -0.42 -9.28
N ALA A 406 -31.02 -0.35 -10.47
CA ALA A 406 -30.86 -1.50 -11.35
C ALA A 406 -29.53 -1.48 -12.11
N VAL A 407 -29.02 -2.67 -12.42
CA VAL A 407 -27.88 -2.90 -13.31
C VAL A 407 -28.39 -3.60 -14.56
N ILE A 408 -28.08 -3.04 -15.72
CA ILE A 408 -28.52 -3.55 -17.03
C ILE A 408 -27.29 -3.98 -17.81
N VAL A 409 -27.35 -5.19 -18.36
CA VAL A 409 -26.35 -5.73 -19.29
C VAL A 409 -27.06 -6.28 -20.52
N PHE A 410 -26.33 -6.58 -21.58
CA PHE A 410 -26.91 -6.97 -22.86
C PHE A 410 -26.31 -8.27 -23.37
N ASP A 411 -27.16 -9.16 -23.88
CA ASP A 411 -26.73 -10.31 -24.66
C ASP A 411 -26.20 -9.89 -26.05
N PRO A 412 -25.62 -10.80 -26.85
CA PRO A 412 -25.13 -10.48 -28.19
C PRO A 412 -26.18 -9.85 -29.13
N GLU A 413 -27.46 -10.14 -28.89
CA GLU A 413 -28.62 -9.64 -29.64
C GLU A 413 -29.14 -8.28 -29.15
N TRP A 414 -28.45 -7.64 -28.20
CA TRP A 414 -28.85 -6.36 -27.58
C TRP A 414 -30.14 -6.43 -26.75
N THR A 415 -30.52 -7.62 -26.28
CA THR A 415 -31.63 -7.79 -25.34
C THR A 415 -31.20 -7.38 -23.93
N PRO A 416 -31.91 -6.45 -23.28
CA PRO A 416 -31.57 -5.99 -21.94
C PRO A 416 -31.86 -7.07 -20.89
N GLN A 417 -30.86 -7.38 -20.07
CA GLN A 417 -30.97 -8.20 -18.87
C GLN A 417 -30.89 -7.28 -17.65
N VAL A 418 -32.05 -7.02 -17.02
CA VAL A 418 -32.15 -6.09 -15.89
C VAL A 418 -32.06 -6.83 -14.56
N GLN A 419 -31.07 -6.47 -13.76
CA GLN A 419 -30.87 -6.98 -12.41
C GLN A 419 -31.13 -5.89 -11.38
N GLN A 420 -32.15 -6.09 -10.54
CA GLN A 420 -32.47 -5.17 -9.45
C GLN A 420 -31.39 -5.15 -8.36
N VAL A 421 -31.08 -3.95 -7.86
CA VAL A 421 -30.23 -3.70 -6.69
C VAL A 421 -31.11 -3.73 -5.43
N GLY A 422 -31.40 -4.93 -4.94
CA GLY A 422 -32.16 -5.11 -3.70
C GLY A 422 -31.26 -5.18 -2.45
N ALA A 423 -31.70 -4.59 -1.35
CA ALA A 423 -31.25 -4.96 -0.02
C ALA A 423 -31.68 -6.42 0.22
N SER A 424 -30.73 -7.36 0.16
CA SER A 424 -31.07 -8.76 0.43
C SER A 424 -31.23 -8.94 1.94
N THR A 425 -32.47 -9.00 2.38
CA THR A 425 -32.89 -9.43 3.73
C THR A 425 -32.68 -10.93 3.99
N LYS A 426 -32.12 -11.70 3.04
CA LYS A 426 -31.75 -13.10 3.28
C LYS A 426 -30.33 -13.19 3.85
N ILE A 427 -30.23 -12.98 5.17
CA ILE A 427 -29.07 -13.40 5.96
C ILE A 427 -28.83 -14.89 5.69
N ARG A 428 -27.71 -15.26 5.06
CA ARG A 428 -27.29 -16.65 4.90
C ARG A 428 -27.04 -17.24 6.29
N ARG A 429 -28.04 -17.91 6.88
CA ARG A 429 -27.88 -18.75 8.08
C ARG A 429 -27.06 -19.98 7.68
N GLY A 430 -25.77 -19.98 8.03
CA GLY A 430 -24.85 -21.10 7.76
C GLY A 430 -23.64 -21.09 8.70
N ALA A 431 -22.90 -22.20 8.77
CA ALA A 431 -21.73 -22.33 9.65
C ALA A 431 -20.66 -21.24 9.43
N LEU A 432 -20.47 -20.81 8.17
CA LEU A 432 -19.60 -19.69 7.79
C LEU A 432 -20.07 -18.34 8.38
N ALA A 433 -21.38 -18.11 8.47
CA ALA A 433 -21.91 -16.89 9.10
C ALA A 433 -21.70 -16.88 10.62
N ARG A 434 -21.72 -18.06 11.28
CA ARG A 434 -21.36 -18.21 12.70
C ARG A 434 -19.86 -17.96 12.95
N LEU A 435 -19.00 -18.41 12.03
CA LEU A 435 -17.56 -18.11 12.06
C LEU A 435 -17.27 -16.62 11.88
N VAL A 436 -17.94 -15.95 10.92
CA VAL A 436 -17.82 -14.49 10.74
C VAL A 436 -18.38 -13.74 11.95
N ALA A 437 -19.49 -14.19 12.54
CA ALA A 437 -20.04 -13.59 13.76
C ALA A 437 -19.08 -13.72 14.96
N ARG A 438 -18.41 -14.87 15.11
CA ARG A 438 -17.36 -15.06 16.13
C ARG A 438 -16.12 -14.18 15.89
N ALA A 439 -15.68 -14.04 14.65
CA ALA A 439 -14.60 -13.11 14.29
C ALA A 439 -14.98 -11.64 14.55
N ASN A 440 -16.25 -11.27 14.28
CA ASN A 440 -16.79 -9.94 14.58
C ASN A 440 -16.87 -9.67 16.10
N ALA A 441 -17.20 -10.68 16.91
CA ALA A 441 -17.20 -10.58 18.38
C ALA A 441 -15.79 -10.34 18.96
N LEU A 442 -14.76 -10.90 18.33
CA LEU A 442 -13.34 -10.73 18.68
C LEU A 442 -12.74 -9.37 18.26
N ALA A 443 -13.55 -8.38 17.84
CA ALA A 443 -13.11 -7.04 17.42
C ALA A 443 -12.15 -6.98 16.22
N LEU A 444 -11.82 -8.11 15.58
CA LEU A 444 -10.93 -8.17 14.42
C LEU A 444 -11.63 -7.79 13.10
N THR A 445 -12.96 -7.86 13.02
CA THR A 445 -13.70 -7.69 11.75
C THR A 445 -15.02 -6.92 11.84
N SER A 446 -15.24 -6.07 12.86
CA SER A 446 -16.52 -5.35 13.10
C SER A 446 -16.87 -4.25 12.07
N MET A 447 -16.56 -4.43 10.79
CA MET A 447 -16.84 -3.47 9.69
C MET A 447 -17.47 -4.11 8.45
N SER A 448 -18.06 -5.32 8.54
CA SER A 448 -18.89 -5.85 7.45
C SER A 448 -20.28 -5.19 7.46
N VAL A 449 -20.32 -3.87 7.27
CA VAL A 449 -21.56 -3.12 6.99
C VAL A 449 -21.93 -3.43 5.55
N HIS A 450 -23.13 -3.97 5.32
CA HIS A 450 -23.64 -4.22 3.98
C HIS A 450 -23.98 -2.88 3.33
N THR A 451 -22.98 -2.19 2.76
CA THR A 451 -23.15 -0.88 2.12
C THR A 451 -23.97 -0.99 0.83
N SER A 452 -24.59 0.11 0.38
CA SER A 452 -25.30 0.16 -0.91
C SER A 452 -24.43 -0.32 -2.06
N ALA A 453 -23.17 0.12 -2.10
CA ALA A 453 -22.25 -0.25 -3.17
C ALA A 453 -21.90 -1.75 -3.19
N TYR A 454 -21.95 -2.44 -2.04
CA TYR A 454 -21.84 -3.90 -2.02
C TYR A 454 -23.04 -4.55 -2.73
N ASN A 455 -24.26 -4.04 -2.51
CA ASN A 455 -25.45 -4.52 -3.20
C ASN A 455 -25.36 -4.27 -4.71
N VAL A 456 -24.88 -3.09 -5.14
CA VAL A 456 -24.62 -2.78 -6.55
C VAL A 456 -23.59 -3.74 -7.15
N ALA A 457 -22.46 -3.95 -6.47
CA ALA A 457 -21.41 -4.86 -6.94
C ALA A 457 -21.89 -6.31 -7.07
N ARG A 458 -22.79 -6.74 -6.18
CA ARG A 458 -23.42 -8.06 -6.23
C ARG A 458 -24.42 -8.18 -7.38
N ALA A 459 -25.26 -7.17 -7.58
CA ALA A 459 -26.19 -7.10 -8.71
C ALA A 459 -25.42 -7.11 -10.04
N MET A 460 -24.37 -6.30 -10.17
CA MET A 460 -23.50 -6.29 -11.34
C MET A 460 -22.81 -7.63 -11.59
N LYS A 461 -22.34 -8.31 -10.53
CA LYS A 461 -21.79 -9.67 -10.66
C LYS A 461 -22.82 -10.66 -11.20
N ALA A 462 -24.06 -10.57 -10.74
CA ALA A 462 -25.15 -11.44 -11.20
C ALA A 462 -25.53 -11.14 -12.65
N ALA A 463 -25.69 -9.86 -12.99
CA ALA A 463 -25.97 -9.39 -14.35
C ALA A 463 -24.88 -9.84 -15.33
N LEU A 464 -23.60 -9.56 -15.05
CA LEU A 464 -22.51 -10.00 -15.93
C LEU A 464 -22.48 -11.53 -16.11
N ALA A 465 -22.85 -12.30 -15.07
CA ALA A 465 -22.91 -13.75 -15.17
C ALA A 465 -24.04 -14.26 -16.07
N SER A 466 -25.16 -13.54 -16.22
CA SER A 466 -26.25 -13.93 -17.12
C SER A 466 -25.86 -13.84 -18.59
N VAL A 467 -24.91 -12.96 -18.92
CA VAL A 467 -24.34 -12.78 -20.28
C VAL A 467 -23.04 -13.61 -20.45
N GLY A 468 -22.76 -14.55 -19.54
CA GLY A 468 -21.57 -15.41 -19.63
C GLY A 468 -20.25 -14.77 -19.19
N VAL A 469 -20.25 -13.51 -18.73
CA VAL A 469 -19.06 -12.81 -18.20
C VAL A 469 -18.87 -13.14 -16.71
N ARG A 470 -18.14 -14.23 -16.42
CA ARG A 470 -17.93 -14.69 -15.03
C ARG A 470 -16.78 -13.95 -14.33
N LYS A 471 -17.09 -13.02 -13.40
CA LYS A 471 -16.09 -12.34 -12.55
C LYS A 471 -16.28 -12.66 -11.06
N ARG A 472 -15.70 -13.80 -10.62
CA ARG A 472 -15.94 -14.38 -9.28
C ARG A 472 -15.58 -13.44 -8.11
N THR A 473 -14.55 -12.59 -8.28
CA THR A 473 -13.96 -11.75 -7.21
C THR A 473 -14.59 -10.37 -7.03
N MET A 474 -15.54 -9.95 -7.88
CA MET A 474 -16.07 -8.58 -7.91
C MET A 474 -16.72 -8.15 -6.59
N ALA A 475 -17.67 -8.94 -6.06
CA ALA A 475 -18.33 -8.65 -4.79
C ALA A 475 -17.40 -8.70 -3.57
N VAL A 476 -16.39 -9.60 -3.59
CA VAL A 476 -15.39 -9.70 -2.51
C VAL A 476 -14.49 -8.46 -2.49
N ARG A 477 -14.09 -7.96 -3.67
CA ARG A 477 -13.28 -6.74 -3.76
C ARG A 477 -14.01 -5.50 -3.26
N ALA A 478 -15.32 -5.38 -3.52
CA ALA A 478 -16.13 -4.27 -3.01
C ALA A 478 -16.06 -4.17 -1.48
N ASN A 479 -16.19 -5.30 -0.78
CA ASN A 479 -16.11 -5.37 0.68
C ASN A 479 -14.67 -5.17 1.20
N MET A 480 -13.67 -5.66 0.45
CA MET A 480 -12.26 -5.51 0.83
C MET A 480 -11.71 -4.09 0.65
N VAL A 481 -12.37 -3.19 -0.08
CA VAL A 481 -11.89 -1.79 -0.27
C VAL A 481 -11.69 -1.09 1.09
N LEU A 482 -12.64 -1.30 2.01
CA LEU A 482 -12.60 -0.78 3.38
C LEU A 482 -11.39 -1.35 4.15
N GLN A 483 -11.21 -2.68 4.12
CA GLN A 483 -10.12 -3.35 4.84
C GLN A 483 -8.74 -3.05 4.24
N VAL A 484 -8.63 -3.03 2.91
CA VAL A 484 -7.38 -2.79 2.18
C VAL A 484 -6.84 -1.39 2.45
N SER A 485 -7.70 -0.40 2.70
CA SER A 485 -7.24 0.96 3.02
C SER A 485 -6.56 1.03 4.40
N LEU A 486 -7.12 0.35 5.40
CA LEU A 486 -6.51 0.23 6.74
C LEU A 486 -5.18 -0.55 6.67
N TRP A 487 -5.16 -1.68 5.96
CA TRP A 487 -3.93 -2.45 5.75
C TRP A 487 -2.86 -1.67 4.97
N LYS A 488 -3.23 -0.83 4.01
CA LYS A 488 -2.29 0.07 3.32
C LYS A 488 -1.66 1.08 4.27
N GLY A 489 -2.44 1.64 5.20
CA GLY A 489 -1.92 2.54 6.24
C GLY A 489 -0.90 1.83 7.12
N LEU A 490 -1.23 0.64 7.61
CA LEU A 490 -0.33 -0.17 8.43
C LEU A 490 0.96 -0.54 7.68
N MET A 491 0.83 -1.06 6.46
CA MET A 491 1.97 -1.42 5.60
C MET A 491 2.87 -0.21 5.32
N LEU A 492 2.30 0.98 5.13
CA LEU A 492 3.07 2.20 4.92
C LEU A 492 3.86 2.59 6.18
N ILE A 493 3.23 2.53 7.35
CA ILE A 493 3.89 2.80 8.64
C ILE A 493 5.04 1.81 8.85
N THR A 494 4.80 0.51 8.63
CA THR A 494 5.84 -0.52 8.72
C THR A 494 6.97 -0.26 7.73
N ALA A 495 6.67 0.07 6.48
CA ALA A 495 7.69 0.37 5.47
C ALA A 495 8.53 1.61 5.82
N LEU A 496 7.90 2.67 6.35
CA LEU A 496 8.61 3.87 6.82
C LEU A 496 9.48 3.56 8.04
N GLY A 497 8.99 2.76 8.98
CA GLY A 497 9.77 2.31 10.13
C GLY A 497 10.98 1.47 9.73
N LEU A 498 10.80 0.52 8.80
CA LEU A 498 11.89 -0.28 8.24
C LEU A 498 12.93 0.59 7.52
N LEU A 499 12.48 1.58 6.74
CA LEU A 499 13.37 2.52 6.06
C LEU A 499 14.14 3.41 7.06
N GLY A 500 13.47 3.91 8.09
CA GLY A 500 14.11 4.68 9.17
C GLY A 500 15.15 3.85 9.92
N TRP A 501 14.85 2.59 10.22
CA TRP A 501 15.80 1.66 10.83
C TRP A 501 17.01 1.39 9.92
N LEU A 502 16.79 1.26 8.62
CA LEU A 502 17.88 1.12 7.64
C LEU A 502 18.76 2.37 7.59
N VAL A 503 18.18 3.57 7.59
CA VAL A 503 18.93 4.84 7.65
C VAL A 503 19.73 4.93 8.94
N PHE A 504 19.14 4.59 10.09
CA PHE A 504 19.85 4.57 11.37
C PHE A 504 21.06 3.63 11.35
N ARG A 505 20.88 2.39 10.83
CA ARG A 505 21.98 1.42 10.64
C ARG A 505 23.04 1.94 9.67
N ALA A 506 22.65 2.63 8.62
CA ALA A 506 23.59 3.27 7.69
C ALA A 506 24.35 4.44 8.34
N LEU A 507 23.72 5.23 9.21
CA LEU A 507 24.40 6.29 9.97
C LEU A 507 25.40 5.71 10.96
N GLN A 508 25.07 4.61 11.64
CA GLN A 508 26.02 3.86 12.44
C GLN A 508 27.20 3.37 11.60
N LEU A 509 26.92 2.85 10.40
CA LEU A 509 27.97 2.49 9.46
C LEU A 509 28.88 3.67 9.15
N PHE A 510 28.37 4.90 9.00
CA PHE A 510 29.21 6.08 8.74
C PHE A 510 29.86 6.72 9.98
N GLY A 511 29.49 6.29 11.19
CA GLY A 511 29.98 6.87 12.45
C GLY A 511 29.26 8.16 12.87
N LEU A 512 28.03 8.37 12.39
CA LEU A 512 27.19 9.55 12.67
C LEU A 512 26.00 9.21 13.60
N GLY A 513 26.19 8.25 14.49
CA GLY A 513 25.12 7.63 15.30
C GLY A 513 25.02 8.15 16.72
#